data_AF-A0A530M3J9-F1
#
_entry.id   AF-A0A530M3J9-F1
#
_cell.length_a   1.000
_cell.length_b   1.000
_cell.length_c   1.000
_cell.angle_alpha   90.00
_cell.angle_beta   90.00
_cell.angle_gamma   90.00
#
_symmetry.space_group_name_H-M   'P 1'
#
loop_
_entity.id
_entity.type
_entity.pdbx_description
1 polymer ?
#
loop_
_entity_poly.entity_id
_entity_poly.type
_entity_poly.pdbx_seq_one_letter_code
_entity_poly.pdbx_strand_id
1 'polypeptide(L)'
;LSFVDEGTPAAIPVTVEAETPLNEKIVTLVRTVRGREILVSRPAGTPGQTEGRAHIAVDGKSALLFDQASGDRIGARNVVNLRSGEAA
;
A
#
# COMPACT_ATOMS: atom_id res chain seq x y z
N LEU A 1 -1.04 2.01 -3.83
CA LEU A 1 -1.66 2.66 -2.67
C LEU A 1 -1.59 4.17 -2.89
N SER A 2 -2.71 4.88 -2.83
CA SER A 2 -2.76 6.33 -3.09
C SER A 2 -3.91 6.99 -2.34
N PHE A 3 -3.81 8.31 -2.12
CA PHE A 3 -4.95 9.12 -1.68
C PHE A 3 -5.98 9.24 -2.80
N VAL A 4 -7.26 9.30 -2.44
CA VAL A 4 -8.41 9.44 -3.35
C VAL A 4 -9.49 10.32 -2.73
N ASP A 5 -10.45 10.76 -3.54
CA ASP A 5 -11.60 11.53 -3.06
C ASP A 5 -12.57 10.67 -2.25
N GLU A 6 -13.31 11.32 -1.34
CA GLU A 6 -14.43 10.72 -0.64
C GLU A 6 -15.49 10.20 -1.63
N GLY A 7 -16.04 9.01 -1.35
CA GLY A 7 -17.02 8.36 -2.23
C GLY A 7 -16.41 7.55 -3.38
N THR A 8 -15.09 7.58 -3.58
CA THR A 8 -14.42 6.66 -4.52
C THR A 8 -14.76 5.21 -4.13
N PRO A 9 -15.20 4.35 -5.07
CA PRO A 9 -15.52 2.96 -4.76
C PRO A 9 -14.35 2.23 -4.09
N ALA A 10 -14.65 1.52 -3.01
CA ALA A 10 -13.67 0.82 -2.16
C ALA A 10 -12.61 1.72 -1.49
N ALA A 11 -12.85 3.04 -1.40
CA ALA A 11 -12.03 3.93 -0.59
C ALA A 11 -12.08 3.52 0.89
N ILE A 12 -10.90 3.58 1.53
CA ILE A 12 -10.73 3.27 2.95
C ILE A 12 -10.59 4.60 3.69
N PRO A 13 -11.49 4.92 4.64
CA PRO A 13 -11.39 6.14 5.43
C PRO A 13 -10.22 6.04 6.42
N VAL A 14 -9.42 7.09 6.47
CA VAL A 14 -8.26 7.22 7.37
C VAL A 14 -8.16 8.64 7.93
N THR A 15 -7.38 8.80 8.99
CA THR A 15 -6.95 10.10 9.50
C THR A 15 -5.46 10.26 9.23
N VAL A 16 -5.05 11.38 8.64
CA VAL A 16 -3.64 11.75 8.51
C VAL A 16 -3.15 12.25 9.86
N GLU A 17 -2.12 11.59 10.37
CA GLU A 17 -1.52 11.89 11.68
C GLU A 17 -0.27 12.77 11.51
N ALA A 18 0.53 12.49 10.49
CA ALA A 18 1.75 13.24 10.22
C ALA A 18 2.21 13.07 8.76
N GLU A 19 2.92 14.07 8.27
CA GLU A 19 3.62 14.04 6.99
C GLU A 19 5.11 14.31 7.19
N THR A 20 5.94 13.44 6.61
CA THR A 20 7.39 13.52 6.67
C THR A 20 7.97 13.59 5.26
N PRO A 21 8.55 14.73 4.86
CA PRO A 21 9.33 14.85 3.63
C PRO A 21 10.62 14.01 3.72
N LEU A 22 10.90 13.22 2.68
CA LEU A 22 12.08 12.35 2.56
C LEU A 22 12.70 12.48 1.16
N ASN A 23 13.56 13.48 0.95
CA ASN A 23 14.25 13.73 -0.32
C ASN A 23 13.28 13.70 -1.52
N GLU A 24 13.32 12.62 -2.31
CA GLU A 24 12.51 12.41 -3.52
C GLU A 24 11.08 11.92 -3.23
N LYS A 25 10.72 11.73 -1.96
CA LYS A 25 9.42 11.21 -1.53
C LYS A 25 8.85 12.02 -0.38
N ILE A 26 7.56 11.87 -0.18
CA ILE A 26 6.84 12.27 1.02
C ILE A 26 6.21 11.00 1.58
N VAL A 27 6.36 10.77 2.88
CA VAL A 27 5.72 9.66 3.60
C VAL A 27 4.70 10.24 4.56
N THR A 28 3.45 9.82 4.42
CA THR A 28 2.36 10.22 5.30
C THR A 28 1.97 9.03 6.17
N LEU A 29 1.97 9.24 7.49
CA LEU A 29 1.40 8.32 8.46
C LEU A 29 -0.11 8.55 8.52
N VAL A 30 -0.87 7.50 8.22
CA VAL A 30 -2.33 7.52 8.35
C VAL A 30 -2.81 6.42 9.29
N ARG A 31 -3.91 6.68 9.97
CA ARG A 31 -4.57 5.73 10.87
C ARG A 31 -5.96 5.39 10.36
N THR A 32 -6.25 4.10 10.23
CA THR A 32 -7.59 3.61 9.89
C THR A 32 -8.55 3.84 11.05
N VAL A 33 -9.87 3.78 10.79
CA VAL A 33 -10.91 3.85 11.84
C VAL A 33 -10.75 2.80 12.95
N ARG A 34 -10.03 1.69 12.68
CA ARG A 34 -9.72 0.63 13.65
C ARG A 34 -8.35 0.79 14.33
N GLY A 35 -7.71 1.94 14.19
CA GLY A 35 -6.44 2.26 14.84
C GLY A 35 -5.20 1.66 14.17
N ARG A 36 -5.32 0.97 13.02
CA ARG A 36 -4.15 0.46 12.30
C ARG A 36 -3.42 1.59 11.60
N GLU A 37 -2.11 1.61 11.73
CA GLU A 37 -1.21 2.55 11.07
C GLU A 37 -0.79 2.05 9.70
N ILE A 38 -0.78 2.97 8.73
CA ILE A 38 -0.37 2.72 7.35
C ILE A 38 0.56 3.85 6.92
N LEU A 39 1.67 3.50 6.29
CA LEU A 39 2.56 4.46 5.66
C LEU A 39 2.21 4.57 4.16
N VAL A 40 1.83 5.76 3.73
CA VAL A 40 1.54 6.07 2.33
C VAL A 40 2.70 6.91 1.79
N SER A 41 3.40 6.42 0.77
CA SER A 41 4.46 7.19 0.12
C SER A 41 4.00 7.73 -1.23
N ARG A 42 4.45 8.95 -1.55
CA ARG A 42 4.25 9.59 -2.86
C ARG A 42 5.52 10.34 -3.28
N PRO A 43 5.74 10.59 -4.59
CA PRO A 43 6.86 11.41 -5.04
C PRO A 43 6.85 12.81 -4.41
N ALA A 44 8.04 13.37 -4.15
CA ALA A 44 8.16 14.75 -3.69
C ALA A 44 7.49 15.72 -4.66
N GLY A 45 6.87 16.78 -4.13
CA GLY A 45 6.09 17.75 -4.91
C GLY A 45 4.69 17.27 -5.31
N THR A 46 4.31 16.02 -5.02
CA THR A 46 2.94 15.55 -5.22
C THR A 46 2.04 16.09 -4.10
N PRO A 47 0.98 16.85 -4.42
CA PRO A 47 0.02 17.31 -3.42
C PRO A 47 -0.60 16.14 -2.66
N GLY A 48 -0.89 16.36 -1.39
CA GLY A 48 -1.66 15.43 -0.56
C GLY A 48 -2.15 16.13 0.69
N GLN A 49 -3.04 15.48 1.41
CA GLN A 49 -3.51 16.02 2.68
C GLN A 49 -2.41 15.87 3.73
N THR A 50 -2.11 16.98 4.41
CA THR A 50 -1.06 17.06 5.44
C THR A 50 -1.58 16.70 6.84
N GLU A 51 -2.89 16.75 7.05
CA GLU A 51 -3.57 16.45 8.32
C GLU A 51 -5.07 16.18 8.11
N GLY A 52 -5.73 15.57 9.10
CA GLY A 52 -7.18 15.44 9.15
C GLY A 52 -7.76 14.23 8.40
N ARG A 53 -9.04 14.27 8.07
CA ARG A 53 -9.76 13.14 7.44
C ARG A 53 -9.40 13.01 5.97
N ALA A 54 -9.09 11.77 5.57
CA ALA A 54 -8.67 11.41 4.23
C ALA A 54 -9.27 10.07 3.79
N HIS A 55 -9.07 9.76 2.51
CA HIS A 55 -9.40 8.47 1.95
C HIS A 55 -8.23 7.93 1.13
N ILE A 56 -7.99 6.62 1.23
CA ILE A 56 -6.96 5.92 0.45
C ILE A 56 -7.58 4.78 -0.34
N ALA A 57 -6.96 4.44 -1.48
CA ALA A 57 -7.30 3.27 -2.27
C ALA A 57 -6.10 2.34 -2.43
N VAL A 58 -6.39 1.03 -2.43
CA VAL A 58 -5.41 -0.03 -2.66
C VAL A 58 -5.63 -0.57 -4.07
N ASP A 59 -4.55 -0.63 -4.86
CA ASP A 59 -4.55 -1.40 -6.09
C ASP A 59 -4.37 -2.89 -5.74
N GLY A 60 -5.44 -3.67 -5.89
CA GLY A 60 -5.42 -5.10 -5.57
C GLY A 60 -4.42 -5.91 -6.40
N LYS A 61 -4.01 -5.42 -7.58
CA LYS A 61 -3.02 -6.13 -8.43
C LYS A 61 -1.60 -6.04 -7.87
N SER A 62 -1.30 -5.00 -7.10
CA SER A 62 0.00 -4.80 -6.45
C SER A 62 0.00 -5.22 -4.97
N ALA A 63 -1.14 -5.69 -4.44
CA ALA A 63 -1.25 -6.15 -3.07
C ALA A 63 -0.57 -7.52 -2.86
N LEU A 64 0.06 -7.67 -1.70
CA LEU A 64 0.64 -8.94 -1.25
C LEU A 64 -0.22 -9.48 -0.11
N LEU A 65 -0.68 -10.72 -0.25
CA LEU A 65 -1.50 -11.42 0.74
C LEU A 65 -0.65 -12.50 1.40
N PHE A 66 -0.76 -12.60 2.72
CA PHE A 66 -0.02 -13.57 3.53
C PHE A 66 -0.99 -14.38 4.37
N ASP A 67 -0.71 -15.68 4.50
CA ASP A 67 -1.42 -16.54 5.44
C ASP A 67 -1.11 -16.10 6.88
N GLN A 68 -2.14 -15.99 7.71
CA GLN A 68 -1.98 -15.48 9.07
C GLN A 68 -1.20 -16.44 9.98
N ALA A 69 -1.33 -17.75 9.78
CA ALA A 69 -0.75 -18.76 10.66
C ALA A 69 0.71 -19.05 10.29
N SER A 70 1.01 -19.22 9.00
CA SER A 70 2.36 -19.56 8.53
C SER A 70 3.20 -18.36 8.14
N GLY A 71 2.57 -17.24 7.77
CA GLY A 71 3.27 -16.11 7.16
C GLY A 71 3.64 -16.34 5.68
N ASP A 72 3.23 -17.45 5.07
CA ASP A 72 3.48 -17.72 3.66
C ASP A 72 2.74 -16.71 2.77
N ARG A 73 3.40 -16.23 1.71
CA ARG A 73 2.73 -15.42 0.70
C ARG A 73 1.75 -16.28 -0.11
N ILE A 74 0.47 -15.94 -0.03
CA ILE A 74 -0.60 -16.58 -0.79
C ILE A 74 -0.44 -16.24 -2.29
N GLY A 75 -0.54 -17.24 -3.16
CA GLY A 75 -0.42 -17.07 -4.61
C GLY A 75 1.02 -16.95 -5.15
N ALA A 76 2.05 -17.04 -4.30
CA ALA A 76 3.45 -16.96 -4.73
C ALA A 76 3.98 -18.23 -5.45
N ARG A 77 3.28 -19.37 -5.33
CA ARG A 77 3.77 -20.69 -5.75
C ARG A 77 3.71 -20.97 -7.27
N ASN A 78 3.39 -19.98 -8.10
CA ASN A 78 3.36 -20.14 -9.57
C ASN A 78 4.71 -19.90 -10.27
N VAL A 79 5.80 -19.70 -9.54
CA VAL A 79 7.15 -19.66 -10.15
C VAL A 79 7.65 -21.09 -10.28
N VAL A 80 7.34 -21.74 -11.41
CA VAL A 80 8.05 -22.95 -11.82
C VAL A 80 9.48 -22.52 -12.16
N ASN A 81 10.43 -22.83 -11.28
CA ASN A 81 11.85 -22.77 -11.64
C ASN A 81 12.11 -23.86 -12.68
N LEU A 82 11.90 -23.56 -13.96
CA LEU A 82 12.50 -24.35 -15.02
C LEU A 82 14.01 -24.14 -14.88
N ARG A 83 14.74 -25.20 -14.53
CA ARG A 83 16.19 -25.19 -14.57
C ARG A 83 16.60 -24.85 -16.00
N SER A 84 17.29 -23.73 -16.18
CA SER A 84 17.89 -23.38 -17.47
C SER A 84 18.84 -24.51 -17.88
N GLY A 85 18.49 -25.26 -18.93
CA GLY A 85 19.46 -26.07 -19.67
C GLY A 85 19.29 -27.60 -19.67
N GLU A 86 18.08 -28.17 -19.66
CA GLU A 86 17.90 -29.54 -20.17
C GLU A 86 17.50 -29.48 -21.65
N ALA A 87 18.46 -29.79 -22.52
CA ALA A 87 18.26 -29.97 -23.95
C ALA A 87 17.43 -31.23 -24.22
N ALA A 88 16.48 -31.13 -25.14
CA ALA A 88 15.78 -32.28 -25.74
C ALA A 88 16.64 -32.92 -26.84
#